data_AF-A0A539DNE9-F1
#
_entry.id   AF-A0A539DNE9-F1
#
_cell.length_a   1.000
_cell.length_b   1.000
_cell.length_c   1.000
_cell.angle_alpha   90.00
_cell.angle_beta   90.00
_cell.angle_gamma   90.00
#
_symmetry.space_group_name_H-M   'P 1'
#
loop_
_entity.id
_entity.type
_entity.pdbx_description
1 polymer ?
#
loop_
_entity_poly.entity_id
_entity_poly.type
_entity_poly.pdbx_seq_one_letter_code
_entity_poly.pdbx_strand_id
1 'polypeptide(L)' 'LPGRIERFEAEKQGLFDRMASPDYYTLKGDQVADTKQQLAALEEELHRAYERWQELESLVTGEEG' A
#
# COMPACT_ATOMS: atom_id res chain seq x y z
N LEU A 1 6.98 -4.85 -11.44
CA LEU A 1 6.82 -4.50 -10.01
C LEU A 1 6.52 -3.03 -9.79
N PRO A 2 7.22 -2.08 -10.45
CA PRO A 2 6.94 -0.65 -10.29
C PRO A 2 5.46 -0.29 -10.47
N GLY A 3 4.83 -0.71 -11.58
CA GLY A 3 3.39 -0.44 -11.79
C GLY A 3 2.44 -1.12 -10.78
N ARG A 4 2.86 -2.17 -10.08
CA ARG A 4 2.08 -2.78 -8.98
C ARG A 4 2.19 -1.92 -7.71
N ILE A 5 3.38 -1.40 -7.44
CA ILE A 5 3.66 -0.48 -6.33
C ILE A 5 2.84 0.81 -6.53
N GLU A 6 2.93 1.45 -7.70
CA GLU A 6 2.18 2.68 -8.02
C GLU A 6 0.67 2.52 -7.82
N ARG A 7 0.12 1.37 -8.27
CA ARG A 7 -1.31 1.06 -8.06
C ARG A 7 -1.64 0.96 -6.58
N PHE A 8 -0.84 0.23 -5.80
CA PHE A 8 -1.08 0.07 -4.37
C PHE A 8 -0.91 1.39 -3.60
N GLU A 9 0.01 2.27 -4.02
CA GLU A 9 0.14 3.60 -3.43
C GLU A 9 -1.08 4.48 -3.71
N ALA A 10 -1.61 4.43 -4.95
CA ALA A 10 -2.84 5.14 -5.30
C ALA A 10 -4.06 4.61 -4.51
N GLU A 11 -4.18 3.29 -4.37
CA GLU A 11 -5.22 2.67 -3.54
C GLU A 11 -5.08 3.10 -2.07
N LYS A 12 -3.85 3.15 -1.54
CA LYS A 12 -3.55 3.57 -0.16
C LYS A 12 -3.94 5.03 0.05
N GLN A 13 -3.61 5.90 -0.91
CA GLN A 13 -3.99 7.31 -0.87
C GLN A 13 -5.51 7.47 -0.88
N GLY A 14 -6.23 6.72 -1.72
CA GLY A 14 -7.69 6.75 -1.75
C GLY A 14 -8.33 6.32 -0.42
N LEU A 15 -7.76 5.33 0.27
CA LEU A 15 -8.19 4.94 1.61
C LEU A 15 -7.93 6.06 2.63
N PHE A 16 -6.76 6.71 2.59
CA PHE A 16 -6.47 7.85 3.47
C PHE A 16 -7.40 9.04 3.22
N ASP A 17 -7.67 9.39 1.96
CA ASP A 17 -8.57 10.48 1.60
C ASP A 17 -9.99 10.18 2.10
N ARG A 18 -10.43 8.93 1.98
CA ARG A 18 -11.69 8.47 2.54
C ARG A 18 -11.70 8.58 4.07
N MET A 19 -10.63 8.19 4.74
CA MET A 19 -10.50 8.28 6.20
C MET A 19 -10.44 9.72 6.72
N ALA A 20 -9.93 10.65 5.92
CA ALA A 20 -9.85 12.06 6.23
C ALA A 20 -11.17 12.81 5.96
N SER A 21 -12.12 12.19 5.26
CA SER A 21 -13.44 12.78 5.00
C SER A 21 -14.24 12.91 6.31
N PRO A 22 -14.95 14.03 6.54
CA PRO A 22 -15.83 14.21 7.70
C PRO A 22 -16.88 13.10 7.82
N ASP A 23 -17.39 12.62 6.68
CA ASP A 23 -18.41 11.56 6.59
C ASP A 23 -17.88 10.23 7.14
N TYR A 24 -16.57 10.03 7.12
CA TYR A 24 -15.94 8.80 7.62
C TYR A 24 -16.11 8.61 9.12
N TYR A 25 -16.10 9.70 9.90
CA TYR A 25 -16.33 9.66 11.34
C TYR A 25 -17.79 9.35 11.70
N THR A 26 -18.70 9.42 10.72
CA THR A 26 -20.12 9.07 10.88
C THR A 26 -20.44 7.61 10.52
N LEU A 27 -19.45 6.87 9.98
CA LEU A 27 -19.61 5.47 9.61
C LEU A 27 -19.74 4.56 10.84
N LYS A 28 -20.40 3.42 10.65
CA LYS A 28 -20.51 2.39 11.70
C LYS A 28 -19.13 1.80 12.01
N GLY A 29 -18.90 1.37 13.25
CA GLY A 29 -17.62 0.80 13.70
C GLY A 29 -17.08 -0.32 12.79
N ASP A 30 -17.95 -1.18 12.26
CA ASP A 30 -17.57 -2.25 11.34
C ASP A 30 -16.97 -1.73 10.02
N GLN A 31 -17.45 -0.59 9.51
CA GLN A 31 -16.96 0.02 8.27
C GLN A 31 -15.61 0.71 8.47
N VAL A 32 -15.39 1.28 9.67
CA VAL A 32 -14.10 1.84 10.07
C VAL A 32 -13.06 0.73 10.26
N ALA A 33 -13.47 -0.40 10.86
CA ALA A 33 -12.62 -1.56 11.05
C ALA A 33 -12.21 -2.20 9.70
N ASP A 34 -13.16 -2.37 8.78
CA ASP A 34 -12.93 -2.88 7.44
C ASP A 34 -11.94 -2.02 6.65
N THR A 35 -12.13 -0.70 6.64
CA THR A 35 -11.21 0.24 5.96
C THR A 35 -9.80 0.19 6.55
N LYS A 36 -9.65 0.08 7.87
CA LYS A 36 -8.35 -0.09 8.53
C LYS A 36 -7.69 -1.42 8.18
N GLN A 37 -8.47 -2.50 8.08
CA GLN A 37 -7.95 -3.80 7.69
C GLN A 37 -7.46 -3.79 6.24
N GLN A 38 -8.20 -3.16 5.33
CA GLN A 38 -7.79 -2.97 3.94
C GLN A 38 -6.49 -2.16 3.85
N LEU A 39 -6.38 -1.07 4.63
CA LEU A 39 -5.16 -0.28 4.70
C LEU A 39 -3.95 -1.10 5.15
N ALA A 40 -4.09 -1.84 6.26
CA ALA A 40 -3.00 -2.66 6.80
C ALA A 40 -2.54 -3.75 5.81
N ALA A 41 -3.49 -4.42 5.14
CA ALA A 41 -3.17 -5.42 4.12
C ALA A 41 -2.41 -4.79 2.93
N LEU A 42 -2.81 -3.60 2.52
CA LEU A 42 -2.19 -2.89 1.41
C LEU A 42 -0.77 -2.41 1.76
N GLU A 43 -0.54 -1.98 3.00
CA GLU A 43 0.79 -1.62 3.50
C GLU A 43 1.74 -2.82 3.52
N GLU A 44 1.26 -3.99 3.94
CA GLU A 44 2.05 -5.24 3.90
C GLU A 44 2.41 -5.62 2.45
N GLU A 45 1.45 -5.55 1.53
CA GLU A 45 1.65 -5.83 0.11
C GLU A 45 2.64 -4.85 -0.55
N LEU A 46 2.56 -3.57 -0.19
CA LEU A 46 3.53 -2.55 -0.62
C LEU A 46 4.94 -2.88 -0.13
N HIS A 47 5.09 -3.21 1.15
CA HIS A 47 6.39 -3.56 1.71
C HIS A 47 7.01 -4.74 0.97
N ARG A 48 6.25 -5.84 0.78
CA ARG A 48 6.71 -7.02 0.03
C ARG A 48 7.06 -6.69 -1.42
N ALA A 49 6.28 -5.83 -2.07
CA ALA A 49 6.56 -5.42 -3.45
C ALA A 49 7.84 -4.60 -3.56
N TYR A 50 8.10 -3.71 -2.59
CA TYR A 50 9.34 -2.95 -2.49
C TYR A 50 10.55 -3.84 -2.24
N GLU A 51 10.50 -4.74 -1.27
CA GLU A 51 11.59 -5.69 -0.98
C GLU A 51 11.94 -6.52 -2.22
N ARG A 52 10.92 -7.06 -2.90
CA ARG A 52 11.12 -7.84 -4.12
C ARG A 52 11.69 -7.02 -5.27
N TRP A 53 11.26 -5.77 -5.39
CA TRP A 53 11.82 -4.88 -6.41
C TRP A 53 13.28 -4.58 -6.12
N GLN A 54 13.64 -4.25 -4.88
CA GLN A 54 15.03 -4.02 -4.48
C GLN A 54 15.91 -5.25 -4.72
N GLU A 55 15.44 -6.45 -4.38
CA GLU A 55 16.15 -7.71 -4.67
C GLU A 55 16.42 -7.86 -6.18
N LEU A 56 15.42 -7.59 -7.02
CA LEU A 56 15.58 -7.67 -8.48
C LEU A 56 16.52 -6.60 -9.02
N GLU A 57 16.43 -5.37 -8.52
CA GLU A 57 17.35 -4.29 -8.88
C GLU A 57 18.79 -4.65 -8.50
N SER A 58 19.02 -5.27 -7.33
CA SER A 58 20.33 -5.77 -6.93
C SER A 58 20.86 -6.87 -7.84
N LEU A 59 19.98 -7.76 -8.34
CA LEU A 59 20.36 -8.81 -9.30
C LEU A 59 20.65 -8.24 -10.70
N VAL A 60 19.91 -7.22 -11.12
CA VAL A 60 20.06 -6.58 -12.44
C VAL A 60 21.25 -5.62 -12.47
N THR A 61 21.49 -4.91 -11.36
CA THR A 61 22.56 -3.91 -11.22
C THR A 61 23.87 -4.53 -10.72
N GLY A 62 23.90 -5.85 -10.50
CA GLY A 62 24.97 -6.57 -9.81
C GLY A 62 26.35 -5.98 -10.00
N GLU A 63 26.96 -5.64 -8.86
CA GLU A 63 28.39 -5.46 -8.67
C GLU A 63 29.16 -6.42 -9.59
N GLU A 64 29.73 -5.85 -10.66
CA GLU A 64 30.84 -6.50 -11.36
C GLU A 64 31.95 -6.66 -10.32
N GLY A 65 32.23 -7.92 -9.96
CA GLY A 65 33.40 -8.27 -9.16
C GLY A 65 34.72 -7.93 -9.85
#